data_AF-A0A1Y1QHN3-F1
#
_entry.id   AF-A0A1Y1QHN3-F1
#
_cell.length_a   1.000
_cell.length_b   1.000
_cell.length_c   1.000
_cell.angle_alpha   90.00
_cell.angle_beta   90.00
_cell.angle_gamma   90.00
#
_symmetry.space_group_name_H-M   'P 1'
#
loop_
_entity.id
_entity.type
_entity.pdbx_description
1 polymer ?
#
loop_
_entity_poly.entity_id
_entity_poly.type
_entity_poly.pdbx_seq_one_letter_code
_entity_poly.pdbx_strand_id
1 'polypeptide(L)'
;MPTHALVQQLAEIVGKENLAIKASRTEYYRTGFRSGSGTALAVVFPQTLLALWRVLQACVDANTIIIMQAAKTGLTEGSTPSGNDYDREVVVINT
;
A
#
# COMPACT_ATOMS: atom_id res chain seq x y z
N MET A 1 -1.77 -18.28 9.38
CA MET A 1 -1.61 -17.59 8.08
C MET A 1 -0.11 -17.51 7.83
N PRO A 2 0.44 -18.08 6.74
CA PRO A 2 1.83 -17.85 6.40
C PRO A 2 2.01 -16.34 6.28
N THR A 3 2.92 -15.79 7.06
CA THR A 3 3.06 -14.33 7.18
C THR A 3 3.90 -13.90 5.99
N HIS A 4 3.29 -13.21 5.03
CA HIS A 4 3.96 -12.77 3.81
C HIS A 4 5.27 -12.02 4.16
N ALA A 5 6.41 -12.43 3.59
CA ALA A 5 7.73 -11.94 4.02
C ALA A 5 7.83 -10.41 3.96
N LEU A 6 7.36 -9.81 2.86
CA LEU A 6 7.29 -8.35 2.74
C LEU A 6 6.39 -7.72 3.80
N VAL A 7 5.25 -8.33 4.15
CA VAL A 7 4.36 -7.79 5.19
C VAL A 7 5.04 -7.79 6.56
N GLN A 8 5.87 -8.80 6.86
CA GLN A 8 6.67 -8.82 8.09
C GLN A 8 7.70 -7.68 8.08
N GLN A 9 8.46 -7.56 6.99
CA GLN A 9 9.49 -6.52 6.84
C GLN A 9 8.88 -5.12 6.92
N LEU A 10 7.73 -4.88 6.29
CA LEU A 10 7.01 -3.60 6.40
C LEU A 10 6.58 -3.34 7.84
N ALA A 11 6.06 -4.33 8.55
CA ALA A 11 5.69 -4.19 9.96
C ALA A 11 6.89 -3.88 10.87
N GLU A 12 8.09 -4.39 10.55
CA GLU A 12 9.34 -4.06 11.25
C GLU A 12 9.79 -2.62 10.98
N ILE A 13 9.56 -2.11 9.75
CA ILE A 13 9.96 -0.74 9.37
C ILE A 13 9.04 0.31 9.99
N VAL A 14 7.72 0.12 9.93
CA VAL A 14 6.74 1.16 10.32
C VAL A 14 5.99 0.87 11.62
N GLY A 15 6.06 -0.35 12.16
CA GLY A 15 5.20 -0.79 13.26
C GLY A 15 3.87 -1.37 12.77
N LYS A 16 3.27 -2.29 13.55
CA LYS A 16 2.05 -3.01 13.15
C LYS A 16 0.81 -2.11 13.10
N GLU A 17 0.79 -1.07 13.91
CA GLU A 17 -0.25 -0.05 13.98
C GLU A 17 -0.29 0.81 12.72
N ASN A 18 0.86 0.98 12.06
CA ASN A 18 1.04 1.74 10.82
C ASN A 18 1.03 0.85 9.57
N LEU A 19 0.42 -0.33 9.66
CA LEU A 19 0.27 -1.29 8.56
C LEU A 19 -1.15 -1.87 8.54
N ALA A 20 -1.82 -1.79 7.38
CA ALA A 20 -3.13 -2.39 7.16
C ALA A 20 -3.06 -3.45 6.05
N ILE A 21 -3.49 -4.67 6.37
CA ILE A 21 -3.50 -5.83 5.44
C ILE A 21 -4.86 -6.51 5.30
N LYS A 22 -5.78 -6.28 6.24
CA LYS A 22 -7.13 -6.86 6.17
C LYS A 22 -7.95 -6.10 5.13
N ALA A 23 -8.67 -6.82 4.27
CA ALA A 23 -9.48 -6.22 3.20
C ALA A 23 -10.41 -5.09 3.69
N SER A 24 -11.05 -5.27 4.85
CA SER A 24 -11.92 -4.26 5.47
C SER A 24 -11.18 -3.02 5.99
N ARG A 25 -9.92 -3.16 6.43
CA ARG A 25 -9.09 -2.03 6.87
C ARG A 25 -8.45 -1.27 5.71
N THR A 26 -8.30 -1.92 4.55
CA THR A 26 -7.67 -1.34 3.36
C THR A 26 -8.66 -0.81 2.34
N GLU A 27 -9.96 -1.14 2.45
CA GLU A 27 -11.02 -0.75 1.50
C GLU A 27 -11.03 0.75 1.21
N TYR A 28 -11.01 1.60 2.24
CA TYR A 28 -10.99 3.05 2.06
C TYR A 28 -9.84 3.52 1.16
N TYR A 29 -8.64 2.95 1.32
CA TYR A 29 -7.42 3.33 0.59
C TYR A 29 -7.34 2.70 -0.80
N ARG A 30 -8.17 1.71 -1.09
CA ARG A 30 -8.21 0.98 -2.36
C ARG A 30 -9.37 1.39 -3.26
N THR A 31 -10.28 2.22 -2.77
CA THR A 31 -11.44 2.73 -3.52
C THR A 31 -11.27 4.23 -3.77
N GLY A 32 -11.32 4.67 -5.02
CA GLY A 32 -11.12 6.07 -5.38
C GLY A 32 -12.22 7.00 -4.85
N PHE A 33 -11.97 8.31 -4.89
CA PHE A 33 -12.92 9.30 -4.36
C PHE A 33 -14.24 9.33 -5.14
N ARG A 34 -14.15 9.18 -6.48
CA ARG A 34 -15.31 9.20 -7.39
C ARG A 34 -15.60 7.83 -7.99
N SER A 35 -14.54 7.16 -8.46
CA SER A 35 -14.59 5.86 -9.13
C SER A 35 -13.22 5.19 -9.04
N GLY A 36 -13.10 3.98 -9.57
CA GLY A 36 -11.88 3.18 -9.52
C GLY A 36 -11.75 2.43 -8.20
N SER A 37 -11.32 1.17 -8.30
CA SER A 37 -10.92 0.38 -7.13
C SER A 37 -10.03 -0.77 -7.55
N GLY A 38 -9.31 -1.34 -6.59
CA GLY A 38 -8.51 -2.54 -6.85
C GLY A 38 -7.97 -3.20 -5.60
N THR A 39 -7.07 -4.17 -5.78
CA THR A 39 -6.47 -4.94 -4.68
C THR A 39 -5.10 -4.38 -4.31
N ALA A 40 -4.74 -4.57 -3.05
CA ALA A 40 -3.40 -4.29 -2.55
C ALA A 40 -3.06 -5.32 -1.48
N LEU A 41 -1.81 -5.76 -1.47
CA LEU A 41 -1.22 -6.61 -0.44
C LEU A 41 -1.26 -5.91 0.92
N ALA A 42 -0.90 -4.62 0.93
CA ALA A 42 -0.82 -3.81 2.14
C ALA A 42 -1.04 -2.33 1.85
N VAL A 43 -1.48 -1.61 2.88
CA VAL A 43 -1.42 -0.15 2.96
C VAL A 43 -0.49 0.22 4.11
N VAL A 44 0.51 1.05 3.83
CA VAL A 44 1.60 1.40 4.74
C VAL A 44 1.53 2.89 5.09
N PHE A 45 1.71 3.24 6.37
CA PHE A 45 1.59 4.60 6.90
C PHE A 45 2.93 5.09 7.51
N PRO A 46 3.97 5.35 6.71
CA PRO A 46 5.27 5.78 7.24
C PRO A 46 5.17 7.14 7.94
N GLN A 47 5.68 7.23 9.18
CA GLN A 47 5.61 8.45 10.00
C GLN A 47 6.86 9.34 9.88
N THR A 48 7.89 8.90 9.14
CA THR A 48 9.13 9.65 8.90
C THR A 48 9.63 9.42 7.48
N LEU A 49 10.43 10.36 6.97
CA LEU A 49 11.07 10.21 5.66
C LEU A 49 12.01 9.00 5.60
N LEU A 50 12.70 8.66 6.69
CA LEU A 50 13.56 7.48 6.76
C LEU A 50 12.73 6.18 6.69
N ALA A 51 11.58 6.13 7.36
CA ALA A 51 10.68 4.99 7.26
C ALA A 51 10.10 4.86 5.85
N LEU A 52 9.65 5.96 5.23
CA LEU A 52 9.21 5.99 3.84
C LEU A 52 10.29 5.45 2.90
N TRP A 53 11.52 5.93 3.03
CA TRP A 53 12.66 5.46 2.24
C TRP A 53 12.87 3.94 2.38
N ARG A 54 12.88 3.41 3.61
CA ARG A 54 13.03 1.97 3.87
C ARG A 54 11.87 1.14 3.31
N VAL A 55 10.64 1.64 3.38
CA VAL A 55 9.47 1.01 2.77
C VAL A 55 9.64 0.90 1.25
N LEU A 56 10.08 1.98 0.59
CA LEU A 56 10.36 1.96 -0.84
C LEU A 56 11.42 0.91 -1.20
N GLN A 57 12.53 0.85 -0.44
CA GLN A 57 13.56 -0.17 -0.64
C GLN A 57 13.00 -1.59 -0.53
N ALA A 58 12.26 -1.90 0.54
CA ALA A 58 11.67 -3.22 0.75
C ALA A 58 10.69 -3.60 -0.38
N CYS A 59 9.88 -2.65 -0.86
CA CYS A 59 8.94 -2.89 -1.94
C CYS A 59 9.65 -3.18 -3.28
N VAL A 60 10.76 -2.49 -3.56
CA VAL A 60 11.59 -2.70 -4.76
C VAL A 60 12.29 -4.06 -4.68
N ASP A 61 12.92 -4.39 -3.55
CA ASP A 61 13.60 -5.68 -3.34
C ASP A 61 12.64 -6.86 -3.47
N ALA A 62 11.39 -6.70 -3.04
CA ALA A 62 10.32 -7.68 -3.19
C ALA A 62 9.62 -7.65 -4.56
N ASN A 63 10.06 -6.81 -5.50
CA ASN A 63 9.49 -6.66 -6.84
C ASN A 63 7.97 -6.40 -6.84
N THR A 64 7.52 -5.47 -6.00
CA THR A 64 6.11 -5.05 -5.91
C THR A 64 5.84 -3.77 -6.69
N ILE A 65 4.58 -3.54 -7.04
CA ILE A 65 4.09 -2.27 -7.55
C ILE A 65 3.83 -1.32 -6.39
N ILE A 66 4.27 -0.07 -6.53
CA ILE A 66 4.13 0.96 -5.51
C ILE A 66 3.14 2.00 -6.00
N ILE A 67 2.10 2.25 -5.22
CA ILE A 67 1.16 3.36 -5.44
C ILE A 67 1.33 4.37 -4.30
N MET A 68 1.93 5.51 -4.63
CA MET A 68 2.01 6.64 -3.72
C MET A 68 0.63 7.30 -3.62
N GLN A 69 0.15 7.47 -2.40
CA GLN A 69 -1.16 8.05 -2.11
C GLN A 69 -1.02 9.07 -0.98
N ALA A 70 -1.57 10.27 -1.15
CA ALA A 70 -1.74 11.23 -0.06
C ALA A 70 -3.21 11.22 0.38
N ALA A 71 -3.92 12.34 0.23
CA ALA A 71 -5.33 12.46 0.62
C ALA A 71 -6.34 11.65 -0.22
N LYS A 72 -5.91 11.00 -1.32
CA LYS A 72 -6.78 10.18 -2.19
C LYS A 72 -8.03 10.95 -2.68
N THR A 73 -7.84 12.20 -3.11
CA THR A 73 -8.89 13.07 -3.67
C THR A 73 -8.85 13.17 -5.20
N GLY A 74 -7.95 12.42 -5.84
CA GLY A 74 -7.89 12.34 -7.30
C GLY A 74 -9.22 11.85 -7.88
N LEU A 75 -9.73 12.57 -8.88
CA LEU A 75 -11.04 12.29 -9.47
C LEU A 75 -10.96 11.29 -10.65
N THR A 76 -9.76 11.08 -11.18
CA THR A 76 -9.51 10.27 -12.40
C THR A 76 -8.83 8.95 -12.06
N GLU A 77 -9.20 8.34 -10.93
CA GLU A 77 -8.78 6.99 -10.47
C GLU A 77 -7.28 6.80 -10.16
N GLY A 78 -6.42 7.75 -10.55
CA GLY A 78 -4.96 7.63 -10.43
C GLY A 78 -4.36 7.69 -9.02
N SER A 79 -5.19 7.71 -7.96
CA SER A 79 -4.73 7.67 -6.56
C SER A 79 -4.90 6.30 -5.92
N THR A 80 -5.44 5.31 -6.62
CA THR A 80 -5.78 3.98 -6.11
C THR A 80 -5.38 2.89 -7.11
N PRO A 81 -5.25 1.62 -6.69
CA PRO A 81 -5.09 0.52 -7.64
C PRO A 81 -6.25 0.51 -8.64
N SER A 82 -5.94 0.25 -9.91
CA SER A 82 -6.93 0.09 -10.98
C SER A 82 -7.12 -1.40 -11.25
N GLY A 83 -8.23 -1.97 -10.76
CA GLY A 83 -8.52 -3.38 -10.93
C GLY A 83 -7.66 -4.32 -10.07
N ASN A 84 -7.65 -5.59 -10.44
CA ASN A 84 -7.02 -6.69 -9.71
C ASN A 84 -6.05 -7.49 -10.59
N ASP A 85 -5.72 -6.96 -11.75
CA ASP A 85 -5.05 -7.62 -12.87
C ASP A 85 -3.62 -7.11 -13.08
N TYR A 86 -3.07 -6.41 -12.08
CA TYR A 86 -1.63 -6.15 -12.01
C TYR A 86 -0.84 -7.47 -11.99
N ASP A 87 0.30 -7.48 -12.69
CA ASP A 87 1.19 -8.64 -12.80
C ASP A 87 1.96 -8.98 -11.52
N ARG A 88 1.98 -8.03 -10.58
CA ARG A 88 2.70 -8.08 -9.31
C ARG A 88 1.81 -7.58 -8.19
N GLU A 89 2.16 -7.94 -6.97
CA GLU A 89 1.48 -7.44 -5.77
C GLU A 89 1.62 -5.91 -5.67
N VAL A 90 0.55 -5.27 -5.20
CA VAL A 90 0.48 -3.81 -5.06
C VAL A 90 0.60 -3.42 -3.59
N VAL A 91 1.47 -2.46 -3.29
CA VAL A 91 1.56 -1.78 -2.00
C VAL A 91 1.15 -0.33 -2.16
N VAL A 92 0.16 0.10 -1.37
CA VAL A 92 -0.23 1.51 -1.28
C VAL A 92 0.56 2.14 -0.13
N ILE A 93 1.27 3.23 -0.40
CA ILE A 93 1.96 4.03 0.62
C ILE A 93 1.15 5.30 0.85
N ASN A 94 0.54 5.43 2.02
CA ASN A 94 -0.24 6.59 2.41
C ASN A 94 0.61 7.57 3.21
N THR A 95 0.86 8.77 2.67
CA THR A 95 1.74 9.81 3.23
C THR A 95 0.99 11.00 3.80
#